data_AF-A0A1I7KW63-F1
#
_entry.id   AF-A0A1I7KW63-F1
#
_cell.length_a   1.000
_cell.length_b   1.000
_cell.length_c   1.000
_cell.angle_alpha   90.00
_cell.angle_beta   90.00
_cell.angle_gamma   90.00
#
_symmetry.space_group_name_H-M   'P 1'
#
loop_
_entity.id
_entity.type
_entity.pdbx_description
1 polymer ?
#
loop_
_entity_poly.entity_id
_entity_poly.type
_entity_poly.pdbx_seq_one_letter_code
_entity_poly.pdbx_strand_id
1 'polypeptide(L)'
;MTYICIYYNESKGYIITSYGVAKGIGYLLALYPSIALDCTANKKELANAIGEAIETSRAKAEVDPNEFKGKSFWDISGIKSFSAFSKKYKSVAVEILDDKVEIHKEIRDTQGAYMRSKLSEDNACLGINCSLEDITDAVIKLLSNTVNEKKDSSRSFKTLGGADVFYNESSADLVDCGDGGTDAYQIYEEPDTNNLIAFLIDNGYKSFGKDDIRTVLERQFGAFDEFRYDDLAKDHILVSAHNSKCRIESHIYHKEDDSVEVLCYTEEKSGIIDESYSEIINSITIEWK
;
A
#
# COMPACT_ATOMS: atom_id res chain seq x y z
N MET A 1 17.70 11.79 -23.96
CA MET A 1 16.90 11.35 -22.81
C MET A 1 17.37 12.08 -21.57
N THR A 2 16.46 12.76 -20.88
CA THR A 2 16.71 13.37 -19.57
C THR A 2 15.96 12.56 -18.52
N TYR A 3 16.62 12.23 -17.42
CA TYR A 3 16.08 11.36 -16.38
C TYR A 3 16.46 11.86 -14.99
N ILE A 4 15.46 11.98 -14.12
CA ILE A 4 15.66 12.32 -12.70
C ILE A 4 14.80 11.40 -11.83
N CYS A 5 15.26 11.12 -10.61
CA CYS A 5 14.43 10.53 -9.56
C CYS A 5 14.25 11.53 -8.42
N ILE A 6 13.02 11.62 -7.92
CA ILE A 6 12.63 12.39 -6.76
C ILE A 6 12.27 11.41 -5.64
N TYR A 7 13.04 11.45 -4.57
CA TYR A 7 12.77 10.69 -3.36
C TYR A 7 12.17 11.58 -2.29
N TYR A 8 11.13 11.13 -1.60
CA TYR A 8 10.44 11.94 -0.58
C TYR A 8 10.23 11.17 0.72
N ASN A 9 10.55 11.79 1.85
CA ASN A 9 10.20 11.33 3.19
C ASN A 9 9.54 12.48 3.96
N GLU A 10 8.43 12.21 4.62
CA GLU A 10 7.64 13.22 5.35
C GLU A 10 8.47 13.98 6.40
N SER A 11 9.36 13.30 7.13
CA SER A 11 10.18 13.91 8.18
C SER A 11 11.50 14.51 7.71
N LYS A 12 11.94 14.20 6.48
CA LYS A 12 13.27 14.57 5.96
C LYS A 12 13.22 15.44 4.71
N GLY A 13 12.08 15.51 4.03
CA GLY A 13 11.92 16.25 2.78
C GLY A 13 12.34 15.45 1.55
N TYR A 14 12.91 16.15 0.58
CA TYR A 14 13.17 15.63 -0.76
C TYR A 14 14.66 15.40 -1.02
N ILE A 15 14.97 14.36 -1.79
CA ILE A 15 16.27 14.16 -2.41
C ILE A 15 16.03 13.97 -3.91
N ILE A 16 16.58 14.86 -4.73
CA ILE A 16 16.40 14.87 -6.18
C ILE A 16 17.72 14.53 -6.83
N THR A 17 17.75 13.41 -7.54
CA THR A 17 18.94 12.88 -8.19
C THR A 17 18.79 12.94 -9.70
N SER A 18 19.75 13.58 -10.35
CA SER A 18 19.84 13.61 -11.82
C SER A 18 20.58 12.38 -12.31
N TYR A 19 20.26 11.91 -13.52
CA TYR A 19 20.96 10.79 -14.15
C TYR A 19 21.42 11.14 -15.56
N GLY A 20 22.49 10.48 -15.99
CA GLY A 20 22.91 10.43 -17.38
C GLY A 20 23.14 8.98 -17.81
N VAL A 21 23.34 8.74 -19.11
CA VAL A 21 23.55 7.40 -19.66
C VAL A 21 25.05 7.06 -19.66
N ALA A 22 25.40 5.91 -19.06
CA ALA A 22 26.76 5.39 -19.04
C ALA A 22 27.28 5.14 -20.46
N LYS A 23 28.34 5.84 -20.86
CA LYS A 23 28.92 5.73 -22.20
C LYS A 23 29.35 4.30 -22.50
N GLY A 24 28.88 3.76 -23.62
CA GLY A 24 29.25 2.43 -24.11
C GLY A 24 28.59 1.24 -23.39
N ILE A 25 27.84 1.47 -22.30
CA ILE A 25 27.18 0.41 -21.52
C ILE A 25 25.66 0.60 -21.44
N GLY A 26 25.17 1.84 -21.51
CA GLY A 26 23.75 2.14 -21.71
C GLY A 26 22.85 2.10 -20.46
N TYR A 27 23.41 1.88 -19.26
CA TYR A 27 22.64 1.99 -18.01
C TYR A 27 22.68 3.42 -17.43
N LEU A 28 21.73 3.76 -16.57
CA LEU A 28 21.65 5.07 -15.91
C LEU A 28 22.69 5.21 -14.78
N LEU A 29 23.43 6.31 -14.80
CA LEU A 29 24.38 6.71 -13.76
C LEU A 29 23.88 7.95 -13.04
N ALA A 30 23.79 7.84 -11.71
CA ALA A 30 23.47 8.97 -10.85
C ALA A 30 24.57 10.05 -10.93
N LEU A 31 24.14 11.27 -11.15
CA LEU A 31 24.95 12.48 -11.15
C LEU A 31 24.94 13.09 -9.75
N TYR A 32 26.11 13.55 -9.31
CA TYR A 32 26.29 14.14 -7.98
C TYR A 32 26.84 15.57 -8.06
N PRO A 33 26.48 16.43 -7.10
CA PRO A 33 25.62 16.17 -5.94
C PRO A 33 24.14 16.02 -6.30
N SER A 34 23.37 15.30 -5.46
CA SER A 34 21.91 15.37 -5.50
C SER A 34 21.44 16.62 -4.75
N ILE A 35 20.28 17.15 -5.12
CA ILE A 35 19.67 18.32 -4.47
C ILE A 35 18.84 17.81 -3.29
N ALA A 36 18.99 18.42 -2.12
CA ALA A 36 18.21 18.08 -0.93
C ALA A 36 17.38 19.29 -0.49
N LEU A 37 16.10 19.05 -0.20
CA LEU A 37 15.17 20.04 0.36
C LEU A 37 14.62 19.48 1.67
N ASP A 38 14.42 20.32 2.69
CA ASP A 38 13.81 19.88 3.94
C ASP A 38 12.30 19.62 3.81
N CYS A 39 11.69 19.05 4.84
CA CYS A 39 10.27 18.69 4.84
C CYS A 39 9.31 19.88 4.85
N THR A 40 9.80 21.09 5.08
CA THR A 40 9.02 22.34 5.06
C THR A 40 9.08 23.05 3.71
N ALA A 41 9.84 22.51 2.75
CA ALA A 41 9.97 23.05 1.41
C ALA A 41 8.61 23.18 0.71
N ASN A 42 8.33 24.37 0.18
CA ASN A 42 7.09 24.65 -0.51
C ASN A 42 7.15 24.23 -2.00
N LYS A 43 6.00 24.24 -2.68
CA LYS A 43 5.88 23.87 -4.10
C LYS A 43 6.88 24.61 -5.01
N LYS A 44 7.15 25.89 -4.75
CA LYS A 44 8.05 26.70 -5.58
C LYS A 44 9.50 26.27 -5.43
N GLU A 45 9.93 25.97 -4.20
CA GLU A 45 11.27 25.44 -3.92
C GLU A 45 11.46 24.06 -4.57
N LEU A 46 10.45 23.19 -4.47
CA LEU A 46 10.44 21.90 -5.15
C LEU A 46 10.52 22.05 -6.68
N ALA A 47 9.70 22.92 -7.28
CA ALA A 47 9.71 23.17 -8.72
C ALA A 47 11.09 23.65 -9.20
N ASN A 48 11.71 24.60 -8.49
CA ASN A 48 13.04 25.09 -8.82
C ASN A 48 14.09 23.98 -8.79
N ALA A 49 14.06 23.13 -7.76
CA ALA A 49 15.00 22.02 -7.62
C ALA A 49 14.80 20.94 -8.69
N ILE A 50 13.54 20.63 -9.05
CA ILE A 50 13.22 19.74 -10.19
C ILE A 50 13.79 20.31 -11.49
N GLY A 51 13.59 21.62 -11.73
CA GLY A 51 14.13 22.30 -12.90
C GLY A 51 15.66 22.23 -12.97
N GLU A 52 16.35 22.50 -11.86
CA GLU A 52 17.81 22.41 -11.77
C GLU A 52 18.32 20.97 -12.06
N ALA A 53 17.64 19.96 -11.53
CA ALA A 53 17.97 18.56 -11.79
C ALA A 53 17.76 18.15 -13.25
N ILE A 54 16.68 18.63 -13.88
CA ILE A 54 16.40 18.42 -15.31
C ILE A 54 17.52 19.01 -16.16
N GLU A 55 17.92 20.26 -15.91
CA GLU A 55 19.02 20.90 -16.65
C GLU A 55 20.35 20.18 -16.42
N THR A 56 20.61 19.71 -15.21
CA THR A 56 21.81 18.93 -14.88
C THR A 56 21.88 17.62 -15.66
N SER A 57 20.78 16.86 -15.70
CA SER A 57 20.68 15.63 -16.48
C SER A 57 20.84 15.89 -17.97
N ARG A 58 20.20 16.95 -18.49
CA ARG A 58 20.31 17.34 -19.91
C ARG A 58 21.73 17.73 -20.31
N ALA A 59 22.42 18.50 -19.47
CA ALA A 59 23.80 18.92 -19.71
C ALA A 59 24.80 17.76 -19.69
N LYS A 60 24.45 16.64 -19.04
CA LYS A 60 25.29 15.44 -18.92
C LYS A 60 24.54 14.18 -19.37
N ALA A 61 23.98 14.24 -20.58
CA ALA A 61 23.22 13.12 -21.14
C ALA A 61 24.06 11.82 -21.29
N GLU A 62 25.37 11.94 -21.55
CA GLU A 62 26.33 10.82 -21.51
C GLU A 62 27.36 11.04 -20.39
N VAL A 63 27.68 9.97 -19.66
CA VAL A 63 28.56 10.00 -18.48
C VAL A 63 29.61 8.89 -18.59
N ASP A 64 30.86 9.20 -18.26
CA ASP A 64 31.89 8.18 -18.10
C ASP A 64 31.61 7.35 -16.84
N PRO A 65 31.49 6.01 -16.92
CA PRO A 65 31.31 5.14 -15.75
C PRO A 65 32.32 5.36 -14.61
N ASN A 66 33.53 5.82 -14.93
CA ASN A 66 34.57 6.12 -13.96
C ASN A 66 34.27 7.39 -13.12
N GLU A 67 33.34 8.24 -13.56
CA GLU A 67 32.88 9.41 -12.80
C GLU A 67 31.86 9.05 -11.71
N PHE A 68 31.49 7.77 -11.57
CA PHE A 68 30.57 7.33 -10.53
C PHE A 68 31.13 7.57 -9.13
N LYS A 69 30.47 8.46 -8.38
CA LYS A 69 30.81 8.79 -6.99
C LYS A 69 29.76 8.25 -6.01
N GLY A 70 29.52 6.94 -6.01
CA GLY A 70 28.45 6.29 -5.25
C GLY A 70 28.39 6.55 -3.72
N LYS A 71 29.39 7.21 -3.12
CA LYS A 71 29.37 7.60 -1.70
C LYS A 71 28.51 8.84 -1.41
N SER A 72 28.40 9.79 -2.34
CA SER A 72 27.78 11.10 -2.03
C SER A 72 26.26 11.05 -1.84
N PHE A 73 25.56 10.02 -2.31
CA PHE A 73 24.13 9.86 -2.03
C PHE A 73 23.85 9.53 -0.56
N TRP A 74 24.68 8.64 0.01
CA TRP A 74 24.53 8.17 1.38
C TRP A 74 24.89 9.25 2.39
N ASP A 75 25.81 10.15 2.03
CA ASP A 75 26.15 11.31 2.85
C ASP A 75 24.95 12.27 3.01
N ILE A 76 24.14 12.44 1.96
CA ILE A 76 22.94 13.30 1.98
C ILE A 76 21.81 12.65 2.80
N SER A 77 21.53 11.36 2.58
CA SER A 77 20.43 10.68 3.28
C SER A 77 20.78 10.27 4.71
N GLY A 78 22.07 10.14 5.05
CA GLY A 78 22.54 9.55 6.30
C GLY A 78 22.25 8.04 6.44
N ILE A 79 21.81 7.38 5.36
CA ILE A 79 21.44 5.97 5.34
C ILE A 79 22.52 5.16 4.62
N LYS A 80 22.89 4.01 5.18
CA LYS A 80 24.07 3.24 4.74
C LYS A 80 23.82 2.24 3.61
N SER A 81 22.58 2.04 3.18
CA SER A 81 22.25 1.10 2.12
C SER A 81 20.96 1.49 1.38
N PHE A 82 20.87 1.09 0.11
CA PHE A 82 19.69 1.35 -0.72
C PHE A 82 18.44 0.67 -0.16
N SER A 83 18.53 -0.59 0.29
CA SER A 83 17.37 -1.31 0.83
C SER A 83 16.82 -0.68 2.11
N ALA A 84 17.67 -0.08 2.95
CA ALA A 84 17.23 0.66 4.14
C ALA A 84 16.68 2.05 3.77
N PHE A 85 17.20 2.65 2.70
CA PHE A 85 16.75 3.92 2.17
C PHE A 85 15.35 3.80 1.56
N SER A 86 15.14 2.80 0.70
CA SER A 86 13.89 2.59 -0.02
C SER A 86 12.71 2.24 0.89
N LYS A 87 12.96 1.77 2.11
CA LYS A 87 11.91 1.58 3.13
C LYS A 87 11.35 2.88 3.70
N LYS A 88 12.07 3.99 3.53
CA LYS A 88 11.76 5.26 4.21
C LYS A 88 11.35 6.37 3.25
N TYR A 89 11.64 6.22 1.97
CA TYR A 89 11.37 7.24 0.98
C TYR A 89 10.36 6.69 -0.02
N LYS A 90 9.44 7.54 -0.48
CA LYS A 90 8.69 7.34 -1.72
C LYS A 90 9.60 7.71 -2.89
N SER A 91 9.32 7.18 -4.08
CA SER A 91 10.06 7.53 -5.29
C SER A 91 9.15 7.82 -6.48
N VAL A 92 9.49 8.87 -7.22
CA VAL A 92 8.92 9.18 -8.54
C VAL A 92 10.07 9.44 -9.52
N ALA A 93 10.03 8.77 -10.66
CA ALA A 93 10.93 9.03 -11.78
C ALA A 93 10.26 9.97 -12.80
N VAL A 94 11.04 10.89 -13.35
CA VAL A 94 10.65 11.76 -14.47
C VAL A 94 11.59 11.49 -15.63
N GLU A 95 11.03 11.08 -16.76
CA GLU A 95 11.72 10.81 -18.01
C GLU A 95 11.22 11.75 -19.10
N ILE A 96 12.11 12.58 -19.62
CA ILE A 96 11.82 13.49 -20.74
C ILE A 96 12.37 12.87 -22.02
N LEU A 97 11.45 12.58 -22.92
CA LEU A 97 11.66 12.00 -24.24
C LEU A 97 11.48 13.08 -25.31
N ASP A 98 11.67 12.72 -26.57
CA ASP A 98 11.65 13.69 -27.68
C ASP A 98 10.26 14.29 -27.93
N ASP A 99 9.18 13.56 -27.61
CA ASP A 99 7.79 13.92 -27.90
C ASP A 99 6.89 14.04 -26.65
N LYS A 100 7.36 13.60 -25.48
CA LYS A 100 6.56 13.56 -24.25
C LYS A 100 7.41 13.57 -22.98
N VAL A 101 6.74 13.78 -21.85
CA VAL A 101 7.28 13.58 -20.51
C VAL A 101 6.52 12.44 -19.85
N GLU A 102 7.24 11.40 -19.45
CA GLU A 102 6.70 10.29 -18.67
C GLU A 102 7.09 10.45 -17.20
N ILE A 103 6.12 10.31 -16.31
CA ILE A 103 6.32 10.43 -14.86
C ILE A 103 5.75 9.18 -14.23
N HIS A 104 6.60 8.47 -13.49
CA HIS A 104 6.28 7.15 -12.95
C HIS A 104 6.47 7.15 -11.45
N LYS A 105 5.45 6.74 -10.70
CA LYS A 105 5.67 6.30 -9.33
C LYS A 105 6.48 5.01 -9.35
N GLU A 106 7.50 4.95 -8.49
CA GLU A 106 8.26 3.72 -8.31
C GLU A 106 7.90 3.06 -6.97
N ILE A 107 7.62 1.76 -7.04
CA ILE A 107 7.22 0.92 -5.91
C ILE A 107 8.41 0.06 -5.50
N ARG A 108 8.62 -0.03 -4.19
CA ARG A 108 9.67 -0.87 -3.62
C ARG A 108 9.32 -2.35 -3.81
N ASP A 109 10.25 -3.13 -4.34
CA ASP A 109 10.13 -4.57 -4.45
C ASP A 109 10.53 -5.30 -3.14
N THR A 110 10.43 -6.63 -3.13
CA THR A 110 10.78 -7.45 -1.95
C THR A 110 12.29 -7.42 -1.65
N GLN A 111 13.14 -7.13 -2.63
CA GLN A 111 14.60 -7.03 -2.48
C GLN A 111 15.04 -5.63 -2.02
N GLY A 112 14.13 -4.66 -2.07
CA GLY A 112 14.35 -3.26 -1.71
C GLY A 112 14.84 -2.38 -2.84
N ALA A 113 14.74 -2.81 -4.09
CA ALA A 113 14.89 -1.96 -5.27
C ALA A 113 13.58 -1.22 -5.55
N TYR A 114 13.63 -0.12 -6.30
CA TYR A 114 12.43 0.50 -6.87
C TYR A 114 12.14 -0.06 -8.26
N MET A 115 10.87 -0.23 -8.57
CA MET A 115 10.38 -0.61 -9.90
C MET A 115 9.23 0.31 -10.29
N ARG A 116 9.10 0.66 -11.57
CA ARG A 116 7.94 1.44 -12.04
C ARG A 116 6.64 0.72 -11.70
N SER A 117 5.66 1.45 -11.18
CA SER A 117 4.32 0.91 -10.96
C SER A 117 3.70 0.48 -12.29
N LYS A 118 3.02 -0.67 -12.28
CA LYS A 118 2.26 -1.18 -13.43
C LYS A 118 0.83 -0.63 -13.46
N LEU A 119 0.40 0.07 -12.40
CA LEU A 119 -0.93 0.66 -12.30
C LEU A 119 -0.98 1.95 -13.11
N SER A 120 -2.03 2.14 -13.91
CA SER A 120 -2.14 3.29 -14.81
C SER A 120 -2.22 4.63 -14.06
N GLU A 121 -2.87 4.63 -12.90
CA GLU A 121 -3.11 5.76 -12.00
C GLU A 121 -1.85 6.23 -11.26
N ASP A 122 -0.82 5.39 -11.22
CA ASP A 122 0.50 5.66 -10.66
C ASP A 122 1.47 6.25 -11.70
N ASN A 123 0.97 6.57 -12.89
CA ASN A 123 1.75 7.09 -13.99
C ASN A 123 1.07 8.33 -14.58
N ALA A 124 1.86 9.28 -15.08
CA ALA A 124 1.39 10.43 -15.82
C ALA A 124 2.20 10.59 -17.12
N CYS A 125 1.52 10.97 -18.19
CA CYS A 125 2.13 11.30 -19.47
C CYS A 125 1.69 12.71 -19.85
N LEU A 126 2.66 13.61 -19.98
CA LEU A 126 2.45 15.00 -20.37
C LEU A 126 3.02 15.24 -21.77
N GLY A 127 2.44 16.20 -22.51
CA GLY A 127 3.01 16.63 -23.78
C GLY A 127 4.34 17.35 -23.58
N ILE A 128 5.24 17.31 -24.56
CA ILE A 128 6.59 17.89 -24.45
C ILE A 128 6.63 19.40 -24.14
N ASN A 129 5.55 20.12 -24.46
CA ASN A 129 5.41 21.55 -24.18
C ASN A 129 4.81 21.85 -22.79
N CYS A 130 4.71 20.85 -21.91
CA CYS A 130 4.23 21.05 -20.54
C CYS A 130 5.16 21.99 -19.78
N SER A 131 4.58 22.73 -18.84
CA SER A 131 5.34 23.61 -17.96
C SER A 131 6.06 22.81 -16.87
N LEU A 132 7.08 23.42 -16.26
CA LEU A 132 7.70 22.88 -15.05
C LEU A 132 6.70 22.74 -13.90
N GLU A 133 5.67 23.60 -13.87
CA GLU A 133 4.59 23.51 -12.90
C GLU A 133 3.75 22.24 -13.10
N ASP A 134 3.41 21.88 -14.35
CA ASP A 134 2.67 20.64 -14.66
C ASP A 134 3.44 19.40 -14.22
N ILE A 135 4.76 19.37 -14.47
CA ILE A 135 5.64 18.28 -14.01
C ILE A 135 5.64 18.22 -12.48
N THR A 136 5.76 19.38 -11.82
CA THR A 136 5.80 19.46 -10.35
C THR A 136 4.49 18.98 -9.74
N ASP A 137 3.35 19.38 -10.31
CA ASP A 137 2.03 18.95 -9.85
C ASP A 137 1.82 17.45 -10.02
N ALA A 138 2.27 16.87 -11.14
CA ALA A 138 2.24 15.42 -11.34
C ALA A 138 3.14 14.68 -10.34
N VAL A 139 4.35 15.19 -10.05
CA VAL A 139 5.25 14.62 -9.03
C VAL A 139 4.61 14.66 -7.64
N ILE A 140 4.08 15.82 -7.22
CA ILE A 140 3.38 15.96 -5.94
C ILE A 140 2.22 14.98 -5.89
N LYS A 141 1.37 14.95 -6.93
CA LYS A 141 0.24 14.03 -7.01
C LYS A 141 0.69 12.57 -6.84
N LEU A 142 1.76 12.13 -7.49
CA LEU A 142 2.21 10.73 -7.40
C LEU A 142 2.90 10.40 -6.07
N LEU A 143 3.53 11.37 -5.41
CA LEU A 143 4.08 11.21 -4.06
C LEU A 143 2.98 11.26 -2.97
N SER A 144 1.94 12.06 -3.19
CA SER A 144 0.75 12.19 -2.35
C SER A 144 -0.28 11.08 -2.57
N ASN A 145 -0.33 10.52 -3.78
CA ASN A 145 -1.07 9.30 -4.09
C ASN A 145 -0.37 8.16 -3.38
N THR A 146 -0.68 7.99 -2.10
CA THR A 146 -0.46 6.76 -1.38
C THR A 146 -1.37 5.71 -2.02
N VAL A 147 -0.90 5.04 -3.08
CA VAL A 147 -0.93 3.56 -2.97
C VAL A 147 -0.11 3.33 -1.73
N ASN A 148 -0.81 3.05 -0.63
CA ASN A 148 -0.29 2.76 0.69
C ASN A 148 1.08 2.11 0.51
N GLU A 149 2.15 2.85 0.82
CA GLU A 149 3.41 2.22 1.10
C GLU A 149 3.08 1.28 2.25
N LYS A 150 2.96 -0.01 1.92
CA LYS A 150 2.82 -1.05 2.92
C LYS A 150 3.90 -0.77 3.96
N LYS A 151 3.50 -0.28 5.14
CA LYS A 151 4.04 -0.80 6.40
C LYS A 151 4.22 -2.30 6.17
N ASP A 152 5.23 -2.95 6.76
CA ASP A 152 5.16 -4.41 6.90
C ASP A 152 3.90 -4.72 7.73
N SER A 153 2.74 -4.71 7.06
CA SER A 153 1.40 -4.93 7.56
C SER A 153 1.02 -6.38 7.31
N SER A 154 1.92 -7.17 6.71
CA SER A 154 1.77 -8.60 6.57
C SER A 154 1.71 -9.22 7.97
N ARG A 155 0.50 -9.53 8.41
CA ARG A 155 0.20 -10.32 9.59
C ARG A 155 0.04 -11.77 9.18
N SER A 156 0.30 -12.67 10.12
CA SER A 156 0.07 -14.09 9.90
C SER A 156 -0.22 -14.81 11.20
N PHE A 157 -1.06 -15.83 11.13
CA PHE A 157 -1.34 -16.74 12.23
C PHE A 157 -1.65 -18.15 11.69
N LYS A 158 -1.71 -19.12 12.59
CA LYS A 158 -2.14 -20.49 12.26
C LYS A 158 -3.54 -20.74 12.79
N THR A 159 -4.39 -21.34 11.96
CA THR A 159 -5.68 -21.86 12.40
C THR A 159 -5.49 -23.06 13.34
N LEU A 160 -6.58 -23.52 13.97
CA LEU A 160 -6.55 -24.73 14.81
C LEU A 160 -6.25 -26.00 14.00
N GLY A 161 -6.74 -26.09 12.76
CA GLY A 161 -6.36 -27.17 11.83
C GLY A 161 -4.96 -27.00 11.24
N GLY A 162 -4.29 -25.87 11.53
CA GLY A 162 -2.89 -25.64 11.25
C GLY A 162 -2.58 -25.07 9.87
N ALA A 163 -3.59 -24.58 9.14
CA ALA A 163 -3.43 -23.75 7.95
C ALA A 163 -2.71 -22.43 8.30
N ASP A 164 -1.94 -21.92 7.35
CA ASP A 164 -1.26 -20.63 7.48
C ASP A 164 -2.14 -19.53 6.85
N VAL A 165 -2.49 -18.53 7.65
CA VAL A 165 -3.28 -17.37 7.21
C VAL A 165 -2.35 -16.17 7.12
N PHE A 166 -2.37 -15.47 5.99
CA PHE A 166 -1.63 -14.25 5.74
C PHE A 166 -2.59 -13.14 5.30
N TYR A 167 -2.41 -11.92 5.79
CA TYR A 167 -3.18 -10.75 5.34
C TYR A 167 -2.39 -9.47 5.58
N ASN A 168 -2.78 -8.38 4.92
CA ASN A 168 -2.26 -7.06 5.26
C ASN A 168 -3.21 -6.40 6.27
N GLU A 169 -2.66 -5.96 7.40
CA GLU A 169 -3.32 -5.03 8.31
C GLU A 169 -3.69 -3.75 7.54
N SER A 170 -4.90 -3.25 7.82
CA SER A 170 -5.45 -2.05 7.18
C SER A 170 -4.51 -0.86 7.35
N SER A 171 -4.52 0.04 6.36
CA SER A 171 -3.83 1.32 6.45
C SER A 171 -4.49 2.32 7.41
N ALA A 172 -5.74 2.06 7.81
CA ALA A 172 -6.45 2.87 8.79
C ALA A 172 -5.92 2.66 10.22
N ASP A 173 -6.05 3.70 11.05
CA ASP A 173 -5.68 3.68 12.47
C ASP A 173 -6.72 2.90 13.32
N LEU A 174 -6.91 1.61 13.02
CA LEU A 174 -7.67 0.70 13.88
C LEU A 174 -6.86 0.31 15.12
N VAL A 175 -7.54 0.06 16.23
CA VAL A 175 -6.93 -0.44 17.46
C VAL A 175 -6.75 -1.95 17.34
N ASP A 176 -5.51 -2.43 17.44
CA ASP A 176 -5.16 -3.85 17.54
C ASP A 176 -5.50 -4.34 18.97
N CYS A 177 -6.57 -5.13 19.08
CA CYS A 177 -7.08 -5.65 20.35
C CYS A 177 -6.57 -7.07 20.68
N GLY A 178 -5.68 -7.64 19.87
CA GLY A 178 -5.26 -9.04 19.98
C GLY A 178 -6.46 -9.99 19.87
N ASP A 179 -6.54 -10.99 20.74
CA ASP A 179 -7.69 -11.91 20.82
C ASP A 179 -8.90 -11.32 21.58
N GLY A 180 -8.75 -10.13 22.17
CA GLY A 180 -9.76 -9.49 23.02
C GLY A 180 -10.17 -10.33 24.24
N GLY A 181 -9.41 -11.37 24.61
CA GLY A 181 -9.82 -12.37 25.60
C GLY A 181 -11.02 -13.23 25.16
N THR A 182 -11.20 -13.41 23.85
CA THR A 182 -12.31 -14.15 23.23
C THR A 182 -11.81 -15.32 22.37
N ASP A 183 -12.73 -16.09 21.78
CA ASP A 183 -12.42 -17.14 20.80
C ASP A 183 -12.14 -16.56 19.39
N ALA A 184 -11.22 -15.58 19.32
CA ALA A 184 -10.76 -14.94 18.10
C ALA A 184 -9.24 -15.00 18.00
N TYR A 185 -8.72 -15.17 16.78
CA TYR A 185 -7.29 -15.05 16.49
C TYR A 185 -6.81 -13.60 16.57
N GLN A 186 -7.67 -12.67 16.16
CA GLN A 186 -7.36 -11.25 16.09
C GLN A 186 -8.66 -10.43 16.03
N ILE A 187 -8.69 -9.30 16.73
CA ILE A 187 -9.74 -8.30 16.68
C ILE A 187 -9.12 -6.93 16.41
N TYR A 188 -9.77 -6.16 15.54
CA TYR A 188 -9.49 -4.76 15.28
C TYR A 188 -10.74 -3.93 15.58
N GLU A 189 -10.58 -2.83 16.30
CA GLU A 189 -11.68 -1.94 16.68
C GLU A 189 -11.48 -0.55 16.08
N GLU A 190 -12.54 0.06 15.59
CA GLU A 190 -12.51 1.46 15.17
C GLU A 190 -12.63 2.37 16.40
N PRO A 191 -11.65 3.28 16.65
CA PRO A 191 -11.62 4.12 17.84
C PRO A 191 -12.91 4.91 18.06
N ASP A 192 -13.33 5.00 19.33
CA ASP A 192 -14.52 5.74 19.76
C ASP A 192 -15.86 5.24 19.14
N THR A 193 -15.87 4.02 18.59
CA THR A 193 -17.07 3.34 18.06
C THR A 193 -17.21 1.93 18.65
N ASN A 194 -18.28 1.23 18.29
CA ASN A 194 -18.44 -0.21 18.57
C ASN A 194 -18.18 -1.06 17.32
N ASN A 195 -17.62 -0.49 16.26
CA ASN A 195 -17.39 -1.20 15.01
C ASN A 195 -16.10 -2.02 15.12
N LEU A 196 -16.13 -3.26 14.64
CA LEU A 196 -14.98 -4.16 14.72
C LEU A 196 -14.83 -5.09 13.52
N ILE A 197 -13.61 -5.58 13.33
CA ILE A 197 -13.26 -6.69 12.43
C ILE A 197 -12.66 -7.80 13.29
N ALA A 198 -13.17 -9.01 13.18
CA ALA A 198 -12.70 -10.16 13.96
C ALA A 198 -12.36 -11.35 13.07
N PHE A 199 -11.22 -11.99 13.35
CA PHE A 199 -10.82 -13.28 12.82
C PHE A 199 -11.22 -14.36 13.83
N LEU A 200 -12.32 -15.06 13.61
CA LEU A 200 -12.91 -15.99 14.58
C LEU A 200 -12.26 -17.39 14.52
N ILE A 201 -12.14 -18.02 15.69
CA ILE A 201 -11.62 -19.39 15.87
C ILE A 201 -12.74 -20.42 15.72
N ASP A 202 -13.83 -20.23 16.46
CA ASP A 202 -15.01 -21.08 16.43
C ASP A 202 -16.26 -20.21 16.27
N ASN A 203 -17.00 -20.51 15.22
CA ASN A 203 -18.16 -19.73 14.83
C ASN A 203 -19.44 -20.33 15.43
N GLY A 204 -19.35 -21.50 16.09
CA GLY A 204 -20.47 -22.22 16.68
C GLY A 204 -21.48 -22.76 15.66
N TYR A 205 -21.14 -22.74 14.37
CA TYR A 205 -21.99 -23.25 13.30
C TYR A 205 -21.97 -24.78 13.30
N LYS A 206 -23.15 -25.39 13.16
CA LYS A 206 -23.27 -26.85 13.02
C LYS A 206 -22.76 -27.32 11.65
N SER A 207 -22.96 -26.50 10.63
CA SER A 207 -22.41 -26.65 9.28
C SER A 207 -22.30 -25.26 8.65
N PHE A 208 -21.56 -25.14 7.54
CA PHE A 208 -21.50 -23.90 6.77
C PHE A 208 -22.72 -23.70 5.85
N GLY A 209 -23.84 -24.37 6.14
CA GLY A 209 -25.10 -24.15 5.44
C GLY A 209 -25.76 -22.85 5.88
N LYS A 210 -26.44 -22.19 4.92
CA LYS A 210 -27.16 -20.92 5.12
C LYS A 210 -27.99 -20.86 6.40
N ASP A 211 -28.80 -21.88 6.68
CA ASP A 211 -29.72 -21.90 7.82
C ASP A 211 -29.00 -22.04 9.17
N ASP A 212 -27.91 -22.83 9.21
CA ASP A 212 -27.11 -23.02 10.43
C ASP A 212 -26.36 -21.73 10.78
N ILE A 213 -25.75 -21.07 9.78
CA ILE A 213 -25.07 -19.78 9.96
C ILE A 213 -26.07 -18.71 10.41
N ARG A 214 -27.21 -18.57 9.71
CA ARG A 214 -28.25 -17.60 10.06
C ARG A 214 -28.74 -17.79 11.49
N THR A 215 -28.99 -19.03 11.90
CA THR A 215 -29.47 -19.35 13.26
C THR A 215 -28.52 -18.86 14.34
N VAL A 216 -27.20 -19.03 14.14
CA VAL A 216 -26.21 -18.60 15.12
C VAL A 216 -26.07 -17.08 15.14
N LEU A 217 -26.01 -16.43 13.97
CA LEU A 217 -25.91 -14.97 13.89
C LEU A 217 -27.16 -14.29 14.46
N GLU A 218 -28.36 -14.79 14.18
CA GLU A 218 -29.60 -14.23 14.75
C GLU A 218 -29.69 -14.45 16.27
N ARG A 219 -29.09 -15.52 16.80
CA ARG A 219 -28.97 -15.74 18.25
C ARG A 219 -28.04 -14.72 18.91
N GLN A 220 -26.98 -14.30 18.22
CA GLN A 220 -25.98 -13.35 18.74
C GLN A 220 -26.44 -11.90 18.60
N PHE A 221 -26.95 -11.52 17.43
CA PHE A 221 -27.19 -10.13 17.05
C PHE A 221 -28.69 -9.78 16.93
N GLY A 222 -29.57 -10.76 17.11
CA GLY A 222 -31.01 -10.62 16.92
C GLY A 222 -31.45 -10.91 15.48
N ALA A 223 -32.76 -11.00 15.29
CA ALA A 223 -33.35 -11.29 13.97
C ALA A 223 -32.94 -10.25 12.93
N PHE A 224 -32.64 -10.71 11.71
CA PHE A 224 -32.24 -9.83 10.61
C PHE A 224 -33.40 -9.51 9.67
N ASP A 225 -33.49 -8.24 9.27
CA ASP A 225 -34.42 -7.78 8.24
C ASP A 225 -33.96 -8.24 6.86
N GLU A 226 -32.64 -8.26 6.64
CA GLU A 226 -32.00 -8.75 5.43
C GLU A 226 -30.90 -9.75 5.78
N PHE A 227 -30.89 -10.88 5.06
CA PHE A 227 -29.86 -11.91 5.21
C PHE A 227 -29.52 -12.48 3.83
N ARG A 228 -28.30 -12.24 3.40
CA ARG A 228 -27.73 -12.70 2.15
C ARG A 228 -26.61 -13.71 2.43
N TYR A 229 -26.59 -14.74 1.61
CA TYR A 229 -25.61 -15.81 1.64
C TYR A 229 -25.21 -16.10 0.19
N ASP A 230 -23.93 -16.01 -0.12
CA ASP A 230 -23.37 -16.29 -1.43
C ASP A 230 -22.20 -17.27 -1.29
N ASP A 231 -22.25 -18.37 -2.04
CA ASP A 231 -21.08 -19.23 -2.24
C ASP A 231 -20.17 -18.58 -3.29
N LEU A 232 -19.09 -17.92 -2.85
CA LEU A 232 -18.12 -17.29 -3.75
C LEU A 232 -17.21 -18.34 -4.41
N ALA A 233 -16.90 -19.40 -3.68
CA ALA A 233 -16.23 -20.61 -4.16
C ALA A 233 -16.69 -21.83 -3.35
N LYS A 234 -16.13 -23.02 -3.64
CA LYS A 234 -16.47 -24.26 -2.92
C LYS A 234 -16.14 -24.19 -1.42
N ASP A 235 -15.11 -23.43 -1.09
CA ASP A 235 -14.45 -23.28 0.21
C ASP A 235 -14.47 -21.84 0.72
N HIS A 236 -15.33 -20.99 0.13
CA HIS A 236 -15.42 -19.58 0.46
C HIS A 236 -16.85 -19.07 0.34
N ILE A 237 -17.40 -18.64 1.46
CA ILE A 237 -18.76 -18.13 1.62
C ILE A 237 -18.71 -16.66 2.02
N LEU A 238 -19.61 -15.86 1.47
CA LEU A 238 -19.91 -14.51 1.92
C LEU A 238 -21.31 -14.46 2.54
N VAL A 239 -21.39 -13.89 3.74
CA VAL A 239 -22.64 -13.58 4.41
C VAL A 239 -22.74 -12.07 4.63
N SER A 240 -23.88 -11.50 4.27
CA SER A 240 -24.22 -10.12 4.62
C SER A 240 -25.56 -10.12 5.34
N ALA A 241 -25.62 -9.55 6.53
CA ALA A 241 -26.84 -9.48 7.32
C ALA A 241 -27.02 -8.08 7.90
N HIS A 242 -28.28 -7.65 8.01
CA HIS A 242 -28.59 -6.31 8.50
C HIS A 242 -29.91 -6.29 9.27
N ASN A 243 -29.92 -5.53 10.36
CA ASN A 243 -31.12 -5.13 11.07
C ASN A 243 -31.00 -3.66 11.53
N SER A 244 -32.02 -3.17 12.23
CA SER A 244 -32.04 -1.78 12.74
C SER A 244 -30.92 -1.42 13.73
N LYS A 245 -30.14 -2.39 14.25
CA LYS A 245 -29.07 -2.16 15.23
C LYS A 245 -27.67 -2.34 14.65
N CYS A 246 -27.51 -3.24 13.69
CA CYS A 246 -26.20 -3.56 13.15
C CYS A 246 -26.26 -4.12 11.74
N ARG A 247 -25.09 -4.08 11.10
CA ARG A 247 -24.76 -4.80 9.88
C ARG A 247 -23.59 -5.74 10.16
N ILE A 248 -23.68 -6.93 9.58
CA ILE A 248 -22.65 -7.96 9.55
C ILE A 248 -22.25 -8.15 8.10
N GLU A 249 -20.94 -8.19 7.85
CA GLU A 249 -20.38 -8.76 6.63
C GLU A 249 -19.33 -9.79 7.03
N SER A 250 -19.41 -11.01 6.50
CA SER A 250 -18.57 -12.10 6.94
C SER A 250 -18.08 -12.95 5.78
N HIS A 251 -16.77 -13.10 5.69
CA HIS A 251 -16.09 -14.00 4.78
C HIS A 251 -15.67 -15.26 5.54
N ILE A 252 -16.25 -16.40 5.19
CA ILE A 252 -15.98 -17.69 5.81
C ILE A 252 -15.17 -18.54 4.83
N TYR A 253 -13.94 -18.85 5.19
CA TYR A 253 -13.05 -19.73 4.44
C TYR A 253 -12.97 -21.06 5.17
N HIS A 254 -13.17 -22.18 4.46
CA HIS A 254 -13.20 -23.48 5.11
C HIS A 254 -12.71 -24.61 4.21
N LYS A 255 -11.99 -25.58 4.78
CA LYS A 255 -11.58 -26.80 4.09
C LYS A 255 -11.56 -27.96 5.06
N GLU A 256 -12.33 -29.00 4.73
CA GLU A 256 -12.51 -30.19 5.59
C GLU A 256 -12.95 -29.78 7.01
N ASP A 257 -12.10 -30.01 8.02
CA ASP A 257 -12.38 -29.73 9.44
C ASP A 257 -11.74 -28.42 9.93
N ASP A 258 -11.18 -27.60 9.04
CA ASP A 258 -10.52 -26.33 9.39
C ASP A 258 -11.22 -25.13 8.75
N SER A 259 -11.21 -24.00 9.45
CA SER A 259 -11.87 -22.77 8.98
C SER A 259 -11.30 -21.51 9.60
N VAL A 260 -11.53 -20.39 8.92
CA VAL A 260 -11.38 -19.05 9.46
C VAL A 260 -12.52 -18.18 8.97
N GLU A 261 -13.15 -17.45 9.87
CA GLU A 261 -14.16 -16.45 9.54
C GLU A 261 -13.61 -15.05 9.82
N VAL A 262 -13.70 -14.17 8.83
CA VAL A 262 -13.36 -12.74 8.97
C VAL A 262 -14.67 -11.96 8.95
N LEU A 263 -15.11 -11.55 10.13
CA LEU A 263 -16.39 -10.87 10.36
C LEU A 263 -16.16 -9.38 10.60
N CYS A 264 -16.89 -8.52 9.87
CA CYS A 264 -17.04 -7.11 10.11
C CYS A 264 -18.39 -6.85 10.78
N TYR A 265 -18.38 -6.18 11.91
CA TYR A 265 -19.56 -5.74 12.66
C TYR A 265 -19.59 -4.21 12.69
N THR A 266 -20.75 -3.63 12.34
CA THR A 266 -20.96 -2.18 12.41
C THR A 266 -22.31 -1.83 13.00
N GLU A 267 -22.36 -0.99 14.05
CA GLU A 267 -23.60 -0.42 14.62
C GLU A 267 -24.00 0.88 13.92
N GLU A 268 -23.01 1.68 13.52
CA GLU A 268 -23.19 2.94 12.81
C GLU A 268 -22.51 2.89 11.44
N LYS A 269 -23.00 3.67 10.47
CA LYS A 269 -22.33 3.77 9.16
C LYS A 269 -20.98 4.49 9.33
N SER A 270 -19.89 3.72 9.38
CA SER A 270 -18.53 4.24 9.22
C SER A 270 -17.93 3.78 7.90
N GLY A 271 -17.29 4.71 7.17
CA GLY A 271 -16.53 4.38 5.96
C GLY A 271 -15.17 3.77 6.26
N ILE A 272 -14.57 4.06 7.42
CA ILE A 272 -13.19 3.67 7.74
C ILE A 272 -13.09 2.16 7.95
N ILE A 273 -14.04 1.58 8.69
CA ILE A 273 -14.02 0.14 8.95
C ILE A 273 -14.39 -0.69 7.71
N ASP A 274 -15.29 -0.17 6.86
CA ASP A 274 -15.67 -0.82 5.60
C ASP A 274 -14.50 -0.85 4.62
N GLU A 275 -13.75 0.26 4.50
CA GLU A 275 -12.52 0.33 3.71
C GLU A 275 -11.46 -0.63 4.27
N SER A 276 -11.27 -0.63 5.59
CA SER A 276 -10.30 -1.51 6.26
C SER A 276 -10.62 -2.99 6.09
N TYR A 277 -11.89 -3.37 6.23
CA TYR A 277 -12.35 -4.72 6.01
C TYR A 277 -12.10 -5.14 4.57
N SER A 278 -12.41 -4.27 3.62
CA SER A 278 -12.14 -4.51 2.20
C SER A 278 -10.64 -4.70 1.91
N GLU A 279 -9.76 -3.90 2.53
CA GLU A 279 -8.30 -4.07 2.38
C GLU A 279 -7.81 -5.42 2.93
N ILE A 280 -8.32 -5.83 4.09
CA ILE A 280 -7.99 -7.13 4.71
C ILE A 280 -8.46 -8.27 3.81
N ILE A 281 -9.73 -8.28 3.40
CA ILE A 281 -10.31 -9.31 2.56
C ILE A 281 -9.59 -9.42 1.21
N ASN A 282 -9.25 -8.30 0.57
CA ASN A 282 -8.56 -8.31 -0.73
C ASN A 282 -7.10 -8.77 -0.64
N SER A 283 -6.55 -8.90 0.58
CA SER A 283 -5.18 -9.33 0.80
C SER A 283 -5.03 -10.68 1.47
N ILE A 284 -6.12 -11.27 1.95
CA ILE A 284 -6.06 -12.53 2.67
C ILE A 284 -5.64 -13.68 1.75
N THR A 285 -4.72 -14.50 2.23
CA THR A 285 -4.29 -15.74 1.58
C THR A 285 -4.24 -16.83 2.63
N ILE A 286 -4.81 -17.99 2.31
CA ILE A 286 -4.86 -19.14 3.22
C ILE A 286 -4.17 -20.32 2.56
N GLU A 287 -3.12 -20.82 3.20
CA GLU A 287 -2.40 -22.01 2.79
C GLU A 287 -2.88 -23.19 3.62
N TRP A 288 -3.88 -23.90 3.08
CA TRP A 288 -4.42 -25.11 3.69
C TRP A 288 -3.41 -26.25 3.68
N LYS A 289 -3.41 -27.06 4.75
CA LYS A 289 -2.68 -28.33 4.78
C LYS A 289 -3.46 -29.49 4.15
#